data_AF-A0A9W9HAZ7-F1
#
_entry.id   AF-A0A9W9HAZ7-F1
#
_cell.length_a   1.000
_cell.length_b   1.000
_cell.length_c   1.000
_cell.angle_alpha   90.00
_cell.angle_beta   90.00
_cell.angle_gamma   90.00
#
_symmetry.space_group_name_H-M   'P 1'
#
loop_
_entity.id
_entity.type
_entity.pdbx_description
1 polymer ?
#
loop_
_entity_poly.entity_id
_entity_poly.type
_entity_poly.pdbx_seq_one_letter_code
_entity_poly.pdbx_strand_id
1 'polypeptide(L)'
;MAQTSLISAILEHQDALASVAEFLRILAGICWTLNYFSMLWTTRKDKIPSTGIFPLCNDIAWEFIYAFVYPTASAHWQGGVRVWFMVHCIVIVTIIKYAHNEWDYFPLIQRNLYLVYGLVTVGFAFGQYSFACEVGPALGFFYGGVLCQTLASLGPVAQILSRNSTRGASLLTWFLRAVATFGGFIKLTIYYLTGNAAGPWIESPMCRFYIGLTLVLDLVYPICYYIIRRQELADPQAEQRRKAKLGKRA
;
A
#
# COMPACT_ATOMS: atom_id res chain seq x y z
N MET A 1 38.67 -27.70 -2.13
CA MET A 1 37.59 -26.70 -1.97
C MET A 1 36.45 -27.39 -1.26
N ALA A 2 36.29 -27.16 0.04
CA ALA A 2 35.16 -27.70 0.78
C ALA A 2 33.89 -26.99 0.28
N GLN A 3 32.87 -27.75 -0.11
CA GLN A 3 31.53 -27.17 -0.32
C GLN A 3 31.05 -26.66 1.03
N THR A 4 31.18 -25.35 1.26
CA THR A 4 30.52 -24.69 2.38
C THR A 4 29.02 -24.92 2.20
N SER A 5 28.42 -25.72 3.08
CA SER A 5 26.97 -25.90 3.09
C SER A 5 26.30 -24.53 3.23
N LEU A 6 25.12 -24.35 2.63
CA LEU A 6 24.35 -23.11 2.74
C LEU A 6 24.15 -22.70 4.22
N ILE A 7 23.94 -23.68 5.10
CA ILE A 7 23.78 -23.48 6.54
C ILE A 7 25.05 -22.90 7.17
N SER A 8 26.23 -23.45 6.86
CA SER A 8 27.51 -22.90 7.36
C SER A 8 27.73 -21.46 6.89
N ALA A 9 27.39 -21.12 5.64
CA ALA A 9 27.53 -19.76 5.14
C ALA A 9 26.54 -18.78 5.81
N ILE A 10 25.31 -19.22 6.11
CA ILE A 10 24.32 -18.41 6.83
C ILE A 10 24.80 -18.12 8.26
N LEU A 11 25.32 -19.13 8.96
CA LEU A 11 25.83 -18.98 10.32
C LEU A 11 27.06 -18.06 10.36
N GLU A 12 27.97 -18.19 9.39
CA GLU A 12 29.16 -17.35 9.28
C GLU A 12 28.82 -15.86 9.05
N HIS A 13 27.74 -15.59 8.33
CA HIS A 13 27.33 -14.21 7.98
C HIS A 13 26.07 -13.73 8.71
N GLN A 14 25.70 -14.36 9.84
CA GLN A 14 24.45 -14.07 10.52
C GLN A 14 24.30 -12.59 10.92
N ASP A 15 25.35 -11.96 11.45
CA ASP A 15 25.34 -10.55 11.86
C ASP A 15 25.23 -9.59 10.66
N ALA A 16 25.89 -9.94 9.56
CA ALA A 16 25.81 -9.18 8.31
C ALA A 16 24.38 -9.25 7.73
N LEU A 17 23.79 -10.45 7.72
CA LEU A 17 22.40 -10.66 7.30
C LEU A 17 21.42 -9.89 8.19
N ALA A 18 21.61 -9.89 9.51
CA ALA A 18 20.80 -9.10 10.43
C ALA A 18 20.89 -7.59 10.14
N SER A 19 22.10 -7.09 9.86
CA SER A 19 22.33 -5.69 9.49
C SER A 19 21.62 -5.32 8.18
N VAL A 20 21.66 -6.19 7.18
CA VAL A 20 20.94 -6.01 5.91
C VAL A 20 19.43 -6.00 6.15
N ALA A 21 18.90 -6.93 6.94
CA ALA A 21 17.48 -6.96 7.27
C ALA A 21 17.02 -5.67 7.95
N GLU A 22 17.84 -5.11 8.84
CA GLU A 22 17.50 -3.88 9.54
C GLU A 22 17.60 -2.63 8.66
N PHE A 23 18.59 -2.58 7.77
CA PHE A 23 18.64 -1.57 6.71
C PHE A 23 17.38 -1.60 5.83
N LEU A 24 16.96 -2.80 5.38
CA LEU A 24 15.76 -2.98 4.57
C LEU A 24 14.49 -2.56 5.33
N ARG A 25 14.43 -2.81 6.64
CA ARG A 25 13.34 -2.33 7.51
C ARG A 25 13.27 -0.80 7.49
N ILE A 26 14.39 -0.11 7.73
CA ILE A 26 14.45 1.36 7.73
C ILE A 26 14.12 1.92 6.35
N LEU A 27 14.65 1.32 5.28
CA LEU A 27 14.37 1.71 3.91
C LEU A 27 12.87 1.60 3.59
N ALA A 28 12.22 0.50 3.97
CA ALA A 28 10.77 0.37 3.84
C ALA A 28 10.03 1.46 4.63
N GLY A 29 10.50 1.76 5.85
CA GLY A 29 10.11 2.90 6.67
C GLY A 29 10.01 4.23 5.90
N ILE A 30 11.13 4.58 5.26
CA ILE A 30 11.30 5.81 4.49
C ILE A 30 10.44 5.78 3.23
N CYS A 31 10.47 4.67 2.47
CA CYS A 31 9.73 4.53 1.23
C CYS A 31 8.22 4.66 1.42
N TRP A 32 7.63 4.04 2.46
CA TRP A 32 6.22 4.21 2.79
C TRP A 32 5.87 5.65 3.18
N THR A 33 6.75 6.32 3.91
CA THR A 33 6.56 7.72 4.28
C THR A 33 6.60 8.65 3.06
N LEU A 34 7.58 8.46 2.17
CA LEU A 34 7.66 9.18 0.90
C LEU A 34 6.47 8.86 -0.01
N ASN A 35 5.96 7.63 0.03
CA ASN A 35 4.76 7.22 -0.69
C ASN A 35 3.56 8.08 -0.27
N TYR A 36 3.35 8.32 1.03
CA TYR A 36 2.30 9.23 1.52
C TYR A 36 2.47 10.67 1.01
N PHE A 37 3.69 11.21 1.01
CA PHE A 37 3.94 12.54 0.43
C PHE A 37 3.66 12.57 -1.08
N SER A 38 4.03 11.52 -1.80
CA SER A 38 3.72 11.39 -3.22
C SER A 38 2.21 11.33 -3.48
N MET A 39 1.45 10.60 -2.66
CA MET A 39 -0.02 10.56 -2.73
C MET A 39 -0.65 11.93 -2.49
N LEU A 40 -0.18 12.67 -1.48
CA LEU A 40 -0.61 14.04 -1.19
C LEU A 40 -0.34 14.97 -2.37
N TRP A 41 0.87 14.90 -2.93
CA TRP A 41 1.27 15.70 -4.07
C TRP A 41 0.40 15.41 -5.30
N THR A 42 0.28 14.13 -5.69
CA THR A 42 -0.50 13.70 -6.84
C THR A 42 -1.96 14.10 -6.70
N THR A 43 -2.56 13.88 -5.53
CA THR A 43 -3.95 14.26 -5.27
C THR A 43 -4.16 15.78 -5.39
N ARG A 44 -3.25 16.59 -4.82
CA ARG A 44 -3.36 18.06 -4.87
C ARG A 44 -3.11 18.63 -6.25
N LYS A 45 -2.18 18.05 -7.00
CA LYS A 45 -1.82 18.44 -8.36
C LYS A 45 -2.96 18.14 -9.32
N ASP A 46 -3.47 16.92 -9.30
CA ASP A 46 -4.44 16.43 -10.28
C ASP A 46 -5.89 16.68 -9.86
N LYS A 47 -6.10 17.17 -8.63
CA LYS A 47 -7.42 17.49 -8.04
C LYS A 47 -8.37 16.29 -8.02
N ILE A 48 -7.84 15.08 -7.97
CA ILE A 48 -8.60 13.83 -7.82
C ILE A 48 -7.83 12.87 -6.90
N PRO A 49 -8.50 11.90 -6.25
CA PRO A 49 -7.87 10.88 -5.41
C PRO A 49 -6.72 10.15 -6.11
N SER A 50 -5.60 10.04 -5.42
CA SER A 50 -4.46 9.26 -5.90
C SER A 50 -4.65 7.75 -5.72
N THR A 51 -5.54 7.34 -4.83
CA THR A 51 -5.89 5.93 -4.56
C THR A 51 -7.39 5.80 -4.30
N GLY A 52 -7.89 4.57 -4.36
CA GLY A 52 -9.29 4.25 -4.10
C GLY A 52 -9.67 4.26 -2.61
N ILE A 53 -10.97 4.14 -2.34
CA ILE A 53 -11.54 4.17 -0.98
C ILE A 53 -11.02 3.00 -0.13
N PHE A 54 -11.10 1.77 -0.63
CA PHE A 54 -10.78 0.57 0.16
C PHE A 54 -9.32 0.44 0.58
N PRO A 55 -8.32 0.65 -0.30
CA PRO A 55 -6.92 0.62 0.11
C PRO A 55 -6.66 1.61 1.25
N LEU A 56 -7.16 2.84 1.11
CA LEU A 56 -6.95 3.91 2.08
C LEU A 56 -7.61 3.63 3.44
N CYS A 57 -8.87 3.21 3.41
CA CYS A 57 -9.64 2.95 4.63
C CYS A 57 -9.15 1.71 5.38
N ASN A 58 -8.74 0.65 4.67
CA ASN A 58 -8.17 -0.53 5.29
C ASN A 58 -6.82 -0.25 5.94
N ASP A 59 -5.99 0.57 5.30
CA ASP A 59 -4.63 0.83 5.75
C ASP A 59 -4.60 1.70 7.02
N ILE A 60 -5.39 2.79 7.06
CA ILE A 60 -5.53 3.60 8.29
C ILE A 60 -6.21 2.83 9.43
N ALA A 61 -7.15 1.91 9.11
CA ALA A 61 -7.77 1.04 10.09
C ALA A 61 -6.77 0.05 10.69
N TRP A 62 -5.94 -0.57 9.85
CA TRP A 62 -4.85 -1.45 10.29
C TRP A 62 -3.86 -0.70 11.18
N GLU A 63 -3.42 0.49 10.75
CA GLU A 63 -2.52 1.33 11.54
C GLU A 63 -3.13 1.66 12.91
N PHE A 64 -4.41 2.03 12.98
CA PHE A 64 -5.09 2.30 14.25
C PHE A 64 -5.08 1.09 15.20
N ILE A 65 -5.52 -0.07 14.71
CA ILE A 65 -5.61 -1.29 15.52
C ILE A 65 -4.24 -1.66 16.08
N TYR A 66 -3.19 -1.63 15.26
CA TYR A 66 -1.87 -2.08 15.70
C TYR A 66 -0.99 -0.98 16.31
N ALA A 67 -1.40 0.29 16.25
CA ALA A 67 -0.74 1.40 16.97
C ALA A 67 -1.30 1.61 18.38
N PHE A 68 -2.61 1.39 18.58
CA PHE A 68 -3.32 1.79 19.80
C PHE A 68 -4.07 0.64 20.51
N VAL A 69 -4.67 -0.30 19.78
CA VAL A 69 -5.42 -1.41 20.39
C VAL A 69 -4.50 -2.58 20.74
N TYR A 70 -3.65 -2.99 19.80
CA TYR A 70 -2.66 -4.06 19.97
C TYR A 70 -1.22 -3.56 19.69
N PRO A 71 -0.70 -2.58 20.46
CA PRO A 71 0.62 -2.02 20.23
C PRO A 71 1.75 -3.05 20.39
N THR A 72 1.57 -4.06 21.25
CA THR A 72 2.57 -5.12 21.46
C THR A 72 2.79 -5.99 20.22
N ALA A 73 1.75 -6.17 19.39
CA ALA A 73 1.87 -6.90 18.12
C ALA A 73 2.81 -6.19 17.13
N SER A 74 2.87 -4.86 17.21
CA SER A 74 3.75 -4.02 16.40
C SER A 74 5.02 -3.61 17.15
N ALA A 75 5.43 -4.28 18.22
CA ALA A 75 6.57 -3.85 19.07
C ALA A 75 7.84 -3.46 18.30
N HIS A 76 8.19 -4.21 17.26
CA HIS A 76 9.33 -3.94 16.37
C HIS A 76 9.15 -2.72 15.43
N TRP A 77 7.95 -2.12 15.43
CA TRP A 77 7.54 -0.94 14.66
C TRP A 77 6.77 0.10 15.49
N GLN A 78 6.66 -0.03 16.82
CA GLN A 78 5.66 0.72 17.62
C GLN A 78 5.69 2.23 17.40
N GLY A 79 6.89 2.82 17.33
CA GLY A 79 7.05 4.24 16.99
C GLY A 79 6.67 4.55 15.54
N GLY A 80 7.07 3.69 14.60
CA GLY A 80 6.79 3.84 13.17
C GLY A 80 5.31 3.79 12.81
N VAL A 81 4.56 2.81 13.34
CA VAL A 81 3.11 2.67 13.03
C VAL A 81 2.31 3.88 13.51
N ARG A 82 2.66 4.43 14.69
CA ARG A 82 2.00 5.65 15.21
C ARG A 82 2.29 6.87 14.35
N VAL A 83 3.54 7.03 13.92
CA VAL A 83 3.91 8.13 13.01
C VAL A 83 3.19 7.98 11.68
N TRP A 84 3.13 6.77 11.13
CA TRP A 84 2.40 6.48 9.90
C TRP A 84 0.91 6.79 10.04
N PHE A 85 0.26 6.37 11.12
CA PHE A 85 -1.14 6.70 11.39
C PHE A 85 -1.41 8.22 11.36
N MET A 86 -0.53 9.01 11.98
CA MET A 86 -0.67 10.47 12.00
C MET A 86 -0.51 11.08 10.60
N VAL A 87 0.48 10.60 9.83
CA VAL A 87 0.66 11.04 8.44
C VAL A 87 -0.54 10.60 7.58
N HIS A 88 -1.07 9.40 7.81
CA HIS A 88 -2.20 8.86 7.08
C HIS A 88 -3.49 9.66 7.32
N CYS A 89 -3.72 10.14 8.55
CA CYS A 89 -4.81 11.07 8.84
C CYS A 89 -4.79 12.30 7.90
N ILE A 90 -3.60 12.83 7.59
CA ILE A 90 -3.44 13.96 6.66
C ILE A 90 -3.72 13.53 5.21
N VAL A 91 -3.26 12.34 4.84
CA VAL A 91 -3.49 11.73 3.51
C VAL A 91 -4.98 11.54 3.25
N ILE A 92 -5.70 10.90 4.17
CA ILE A 92 -7.13 10.59 3.99
C ILE A 92 -7.97 11.86 3.89
N VAL A 93 -7.73 12.85 4.76
CA VAL A 93 -8.45 14.13 4.69
C VAL A 93 -8.17 14.85 3.37
N THR A 94 -6.93 14.83 2.89
CA THR A 94 -6.56 15.44 1.61
C THR A 94 -7.23 14.72 0.43
N ILE A 95 -7.29 13.39 0.46
CA ILE A 95 -7.93 12.59 -0.59
C ILE A 95 -9.44 12.84 -0.62
N ILE A 96 -10.12 12.77 0.52
CA ILE A 96 -11.57 13.01 0.61
C ILE A 96 -11.93 14.39 0.09
N LYS A 97 -11.12 15.41 0.41
CA LYS A 97 -11.30 16.79 -0.08
C LYS A 97 -11.44 16.87 -1.60
N TYR A 98 -10.68 16.06 -2.35
CA TYR A 98 -10.72 16.04 -3.81
C TYR A 98 -11.52 14.88 -4.40
N ALA A 99 -12.08 13.98 -3.57
CA ALA A 99 -12.81 12.82 -4.04
C ALA A 99 -14.11 13.17 -4.77
N HIS A 100 -14.73 14.33 -4.51
CA HIS A 100 -15.94 14.76 -5.20
C HIS A 100 -15.78 14.80 -6.73
N ASN A 101 -14.58 15.09 -7.24
CA ASN A 101 -14.27 15.13 -8.66
C ASN A 101 -14.26 13.76 -9.36
N GLU A 102 -14.52 12.67 -8.63
CA GLU A 102 -14.66 11.32 -9.18
C GLU A 102 -16.07 10.77 -9.15
N TRP A 103 -16.98 11.40 -8.41
CA TRP A 103 -18.28 10.81 -8.10
C TRP A 103 -19.44 11.56 -8.77
N ASP A 104 -19.17 12.31 -9.84
CA ASP A 104 -20.18 13.08 -10.60
C ASP A 104 -21.35 12.21 -11.10
N TYR A 105 -21.11 10.91 -11.33
CA TYR A 105 -22.12 9.95 -11.78
C TYR A 105 -22.92 9.30 -10.64
N PHE A 106 -22.52 9.50 -9.37
CA PHE A 106 -23.25 9.05 -8.18
C PHE A 106 -23.39 10.18 -7.14
N PRO A 107 -24.38 11.08 -7.30
CA PRO A 107 -24.55 12.26 -6.45
C PRO A 107 -24.72 11.95 -4.95
N LEU A 108 -25.31 10.80 -4.62
CA LEU A 108 -25.47 10.36 -3.23
C LEU A 108 -24.11 10.14 -2.55
N ILE A 109 -23.17 9.49 -3.25
CA ILE A 109 -21.81 9.25 -2.73
C ILE A 109 -21.04 10.58 -2.69
N GLN A 110 -21.11 11.36 -3.77
CA GLN A 110 -20.40 12.63 -3.90
C GLN A 110 -20.70 13.61 -2.75
N ARG A 111 -21.96 13.68 -2.30
CA ARG A 111 -22.38 14.57 -1.20
C ARG A 111 -22.03 14.03 0.19
N ASN A 112 -21.76 12.73 0.32
CA ASN A 112 -21.56 12.06 1.61
C ASN A 112 -20.17 11.42 1.75
N LEU A 113 -19.15 11.96 1.07
CA LEU A 113 -17.82 11.33 1.01
C LEU A 113 -17.18 11.11 2.37
N TYR A 114 -17.25 12.08 3.29
CA TYR A 114 -16.73 11.90 4.65
C TYR A 114 -17.42 10.76 5.39
N LEU A 115 -18.74 10.62 5.23
CA LEU A 115 -19.50 9.53 5.82
C LEU A 115 -19.13 8.18 5.18
N VAL A 116 -19.01 8.12 3.85
CA VAL A 116 -18.63 6.91 3.13
C VAL A 116 -17.25 6.43 3.56
N TYR A 117 -16.23 7.30 3.54
CA TYR A 117 -14.89 6.93 3.98
C TYR A 117 -14.85 6.57 5.47
N GLY A 118 -15.59 7.30 6.32
CA GLY A 118 -15.71 7.02 7.75
C GLY A 118 -16.31 5.64 8.02
N LEU A 119 -17.45 5.32 7.42
CA LEU A 119 -18.13 4.02 7.58
C LEU A 119 -17.27 2.87 7.06
N VAL A 120 -16.62 3.04 5.91
CA VAL A 120 -15.72 2.02 5.35
C VAL A 120 -14.50 1.81 6.26
N THR A 121 -13.92 2.90 6.80
CA THR A 121 -12.81 2.81 7.76
C THR A 121 -13.22 2.08 9.04
N VAL A 122 -14.39 2.42 9.60
CA VAL A 122 -14.93 1.72 10.78
C VAL A 122 -15.18 0.25 10.48
N GLY A 123 -15.73 -0.09 9.31
CA GLY A 123 -15.92 -1.47 8.87
C GLY A 123 -14.61 -2.25 8.80
N PHE A 124 -13.56 -1.67 8.19
CA PHE A 124 -12.24 -2.29 8.19
C PHE A 124 -11.62 -2.37 9.58
N ALA A 125 -11.81 -1.37 10.45
CA ALA A 125 -11.29 -1.42 11.82
C ALA A 125 -11.93 -2.56 12.62
N PHE A 126 -13.24 -2.75 12.51
CA PHE A 126 -13.92 -3.92 13.08
C PHE A 126 -13.41 -5.22 12.50
N GLY A 127 -13.20 -5.31 11.18
CA GLY A 127 -12.66 -6.51 10.53
C GLY A 127 -11.23 -6.83 10.97
N GLN A 128 -10.36 -5.83 11.06
CA GLN A 128 -8.98 -5.98 11.54
C GLN A 128 -8.95 -6.40 13.02
N TYR A 129 -9.81 -5.79 13.84
CA TYR A 129 -9.95 -6.14 15.26
C TYR A 129 -10.47 -7.57 15.45
N SER A 130 -11.58 -7.93 14.80
CA SER A 130 -12.18 -9.26 14.94
C SER A 130 -11.22 -10.35 14.45
N PHE A 131 -10.51 -10.10 13.35
CA PHE A 131 -9.50 -11.01 12.85
C PHE A 131 -8.34 -11.16 13.84
N ALA A 132 -7.84 -10.08 14.43
CA ALA A 132 -6.80 -10.15 15.47
C ALA A 132 -7.26 -10.91 16.73
N CYS A 133 -8.54 -10.81 17.10
CA CYS A 133 -9.11 -11.60 18.18
C CYS A 133 -9.16 -13.10 17.86
N GLU A 134 -9.45 -13.45 16.60
CA GLU A 134 -9.57 -14.84 16.15
C GLU A 134 -8.19 -15.53 16.02
N VAL A 135 -7.24 -14.90 15.32
CA VAL A 135 -5.94 -15.52 15.01
C VAL A 135 -4.82 -15.11 15.96
N GLY A 136 -5.11 -14.22 16.90
CA GLY A 136 -4.14 -13.61 17.80
C GLY A 136 -3.49 -12.34 17.21
N PRO A 137 -3.10 -11.35 18.05
CA PRO A 137 -2.66 -10.05 17.57
C PRO A 137 -1.43 -10.05 16.66
N ALA A 138 -0.47 -10.95 16.87
CA ALA A 138 0.75 -11.02 16.05
C ALA A 138 0.47 -11.50 14.62
N LEU A 139 -0.37 -12.53 14.47
CA LEU A 139 -0.82 -13.01 13.16
C LEU A 139 -1.79 -12.01 12.52
N GLY A 140 -2.64 -11.38 13.32
CA GLY A 140 -3.49 -10.28 12.89
C GLY A 140 -2.67 -9.15 12.28
N PHE A 141 -1.61 -8.69 12.95
CA PHE A 141 -0.73 -7.63 12.45
C PHE A 141 -0.14 -8.01 11.09
N PHE A 142 0.41 -9.23 10.98
CA PHE A 142 1.02 -9.72 9.77
C PHE A 142 0.02 -9.82 8.60
N TYR A 143 -1.06 -10.59 8.77
CA TYR A 143 -2.02 -10.84 7.69
C TYR A 143 -2.94 -9.64 7.41
N GLY A 144 -3.18 -8.79 8.40
CA GLY A 144 -3.82 -7.49 8.21
C GLY A 144 -2.97 -6.59 7.30
N GLY A 145 -1.65 -6.60 7.47
CA GLY A 145 -0.72 -5.84 6.63
C GLY A 145 -0.62 -6.42 5.21
N VAL A 146 -0.71 -7.75 5.09
CA VAL A 146 -0.86 -8.46 3.81
C VAL A 146 -2.12 -7.98 3.05
N LEU A 147 -3.24 -7.82 3.75
CA LEU A 147 -4.46 -7.27 3.16
C LEU A 147 -4.26 -5.81 2.72
N CYS A 148 -3.61 -4.98 3.55
CA CYS A 148 -3.24 -3.60 3.18
C CYS A 148 -2.42 -3.55 1.90
N GLN A 149 -1.34 -4.32 1.84
CA GLN A 149 -0.49 -4.37 0.65
C GLN A 149 -1.26 -4.85 -0.58
N THR A 150 -2.08 -5.88 -0.44
CA THR A 150 -2.85 -6.42 -1.56
C THR A 150 -3.79 -5.36 -2.13
N LEU A 151 -4.50 -4.62 -1.28
CA LEU A 151 -5.36 -3.52 -1.70
C LEU A 151 -4.54 -2.34 -2.26
N ALA A 152 -3.39 -2.03 -1.68
CA ALA A 152 -2.49 -0.98 -2.16
C ALA A 152 -1.88 -1.28 -3.54
N SER A 153 -1.73 -2.55 -3.91
CA SER A 153 -1.34 -2.99 -5.26
C SER A 153 -2.53 -3.03 -6.21
N LEU A 154 -3.67 -3.59 -5.79
CA LEU A 154 -4.86 -3.74 -6.64
C LEU A 154 -5.55 -2.41 -6.94
N GLY A 155 -5.65 -1.53 -5.94
CA GLY A 155 -6.36 -0.25 -6.03
C GLY A 155 -5.88 0.63 -7.19
N PRO A 156 -4.58 0.94 -7.29
CA PRO A 156 -4.04 1.72 -8.40
C PRO A 156 -4.26 1.07 -9.77
N VAL A 157 -4.21 -0.27 -9.87
CA VAL A 157 -4.52 -1.00 -11.12
C VAL A 157 -5.99 -0.82 -11.50
N ALA A 158 -6.91 -1.08 -10.56
CA ALA A 158 -8.34 -0.91 -10.79
C ALA A 158 -8.67 0.55 -11.15
N GLN A 159 -8.03 1.51 -10.47
CA GLN A 159 -8.20 2.93 -10.69
C GLN A 159 -7.75 3.36 -12.09
N ILE A 160 -6.57 2.95 -12.53
CA ILE A 160 -6.06 3.37 -13.84
C ILE A 160 -6.87 2.75 -14.99
N LEU A 161 -7.31 1.49 -14.82
CA LEU A 161 -8.15 0.80 -15.80
C LEU A 161 -9.56 1.40 -15.88
N SER A 162 -10.18 1.68 -14.73
CA SER A 162 -11.54 2.27 -14.69
C SER A 162 -11.57 3.71 -15.20
N ARG A 163 -10.55 4.52 -14.86
CA ARG A 163 -10.45 5.91 -15.37
C ARG A 163 -10.03 5.96 -16.83
N ASN A 164 -9.30 4.96 -17.32
CA ASN A 164 -8.59 4.99 -18.59
C ASN A 164 -7.85 6.34 -18.78
N SER A 165 -7.09 6.73 -17.75
CA SER A 165 -6.29 7.95 -17.73
C SER A 165 -5.18 7.85 -16.68
N THR A 166 -4.05 8.51 -16.94
CA THR A 166 -2.96 8.63 -15.95
C THR A 166 -3.22 9.69 -14.88
N ARG A 167 -4.31 10.46 -14.98
CA ARG A 167 -4.67 11.46 -13.97
C ARG A 167 -4.92 10.79 -12.61
N GLY A 168 -4.30 11.33 -11.56
CA GLY A 168 -4.34 10.77 -10.21
C GLY A 168 -3.54 9.47 -10.06
N ALA A 169 -2.82 9.02 -11.11
CA ALA A 169 -1.88 7.92 -11.02
C ALA A 169 -0.45 8.47 -10.91
N SER A 170 0.46 7.70 -10.30
CA SER A 170 1.83 8.12 -10.07
C SER A 170 2.77 6.93 -10.11
N LEU A 171 3.77 6.97 -11.00
CA LEU A 171 4.85 6.00 -11.03
C LEU A 171 5.76 6.15 -9.81
N LEU A 172 5.92 7.35 -9.26
CA LEU A 172 6.72 7.56 -8.05
C LEU A 172 6.07 6.88 -6.84
N THR A 173 4.75 7.03 -6.68
CA THR A 173 3.97 6.38 -5.61
C THR A 173 4.13 4.86 -5.72
N TRP A 174 3.91 4.31 -6.91
CA TRP A 174 4.12 2.89 -7.16
C TRP A 174 5.55 2.43 -6.86
N PHE A 175 6.57 3.17 -7.35
CA PHE A 175 7.96 2.78 -7.20
C PHE A 175 8.39 2.73 -5.73
N LEU A 176 8.04 3.75 -4.95
CA LEU A 176 8.33 3.80 -3.52
C LEU A 176 7.69 2.61 -2.78
N ARG A 177 6.41 2.34 -3.08
CA ARG A 177 5.69 1.19 -2.53
C ARG A 177 6.32 -0.14 -2.92
N ALA A 178 6.68 -0.29 -4.20
CA ALA A 178 7.32 -1.50 -4.73
C ALA A 178 8.65 -1.75 -4.01
N VAL A 179 9.54 -0.74 -3.90
CA VAL A 179 10.81 -0.86 -3.17
C VAL A 179 10.60 -1.29 -1.72
N ALA A 180 9.63 -0.69 -1.02
CA ALA A 180 9.30 -1.07 0.35
C ALA A 180 8.82 -2.53 0.46
N THR A 181 8.00 -2.96 -0.50
CA THR A 181 7.43 -4.32 -0.57
C THR A 181 8.52 -5.36 -0.84
N PHE A 182 9.34 -5.14 -1.87
CA PHE A 182 10.46 -6.01 -2.23
C PHE A 182 11.49 -6.09 -1.10
N GLY A 183 11.84 -4.96 -0.50
CA GLY A 183 12.71 -4.93 0.68
C GLY A 183 12.12 -5.71 1.85
N GLY A 184 10.80 -5.62 2.06
CA GLY A 184 10.08 -6.42 3.04
C GLY A 184 10.19 -7.93 2.79
N PHE A 185 10.07 -8.39 1.53
CA PHE A 185 10.21 -9.80 1.18
C PHE A 185 11.64 -10.32 1.39
N ILE A 186 12.65 -9.53 1.01
CA ILE A 186 14.05 -9.90 1.24
C ILE A 186 14.33 -9.98 2.75
N LYS A 187 13.88 -8.98 3.52
CA LYS A 187 14.00 -8.98 4.98
C LYS A 187 13.37 -10.23 5.62
N LEU A 188 12.13 -10.57 5.24
CA LEU A 188 11.44 -11.74 5.77
C LEU A 188 12.14 -13.05 5.36
N THR A 189 12.74 -13.10 4.17
CA THR A 189 13.58 -14.24 3.75
C THR A 189 14.81 -14.37 4.62
N ILE A 190 15.49 -13.26 4.94
CA ILE A 190 16.63 -13.26 5.85
C ILE A 190 16.22 -13.78 7.22
N TYR A 191 15.15 -13.25 7.80
CA TYR A 191 14.68 -13.70 9.11
C TYR A 191 14.31 -15.18 9.13
N TYR A 192 13.68 -15.69 8.08
CA TYR A 192 13.40 -17.11 7.92
C TYR A 192 14.70 -17.94 7.90
N LEU A 193 15.70 -17.53 7.11
CA LEU A 193 16.98 -18.23 7.00
C LEU A 193 17.81 -18.21 8.29
N THR A 194 17.73 -17.12 9.06
CA THR A 194 18.48 -16.96 10.31
C THR A 194 17.71 -17.45 11.56
N GLY A 195 16.52 -18.03 11.39
CA GLY A 195 15.70 -18.51 12.51
C GLY A 195 15.08 -17.42 13.39
N ASN A 196 15.03 -16.17 12.90
CA ASN A 196 14.41 -15.06 13.61
C ASN A 196 12.88 -15.08 13.44
N ALA A 197 12.14 -14.89 14.54
CA ALA A 197 10.69 -14.85 14.51
C ALA A 197 10.18 -13.61 13.74
N ALA A 198 9.45 -13.84 12.63
CA ALA A 198 9.02 -12.78 11.72
C ALA A 198 7.56 -12.91 11.23
N GLY A 199 6.81 -13.84 11.81
CA GLY A 199 5.51 -14.27 11.30
C GLY A 199 5.64 -15.35 10.22
N PRO A 200 4.50 -15.78 9.63
CA PRO A 200 4.49 -16.81 8.59
C PRO A 200 5.27 -16.37 7.34
N TRP A 201 6.04 -17.29 6.75
CA TRP A 201 6.79 -17.02 5.52
C TRP A 201 6.49 -18.08 4.45
N ILE A 202 7.50 -18.49 3.67
CA ILE A 202 7.32 -19.36 2.51
C ILE A 202 6.75 -20.75 2.87
N GLU A 203 6.78 -21.16 4.13
CA GLU A 203 6.10 -22.40 4.56
C GLU A 203 4.57 -22.28 4.55
N SER A 204 4.04 -21.07 4.67
CA SER A 204 2.60 -20.83 4.63
C SER A 204 2.11 -20.74 3.18
N PRO A 205 1.15 -21.59 2.76
CA PRO A 205 0.53 -21.47 1.43
C PRO A 205 -0.09 -20.10 1.18
N MET A 206 -0.64 -19.47 2.22
CA MET A 206 -1.22 -18.12 2.13
C MET A 206 -0.16 -17.07 1.83
N CYS A 207 1.04 -17.18 2.42
CA CYS A 207 2.14 -16.27 2.11
C CYS A 207 2.63 -16.46 0.67
N ARG A 208 2.75 -17.70 0.17
CA ARG A 208 3.10 -17.96 -1.24
C ARG A 208 2.11 -17.31 -2.19
N PHE A 209 0.82 -17.51 -1.94
CA PHE A 209 -0.26 -16.92 -2.73
C PHE A 209 -0.19 -15.39 -2.73
N TYR A 210 -0.09 -14.78 -1.55
CA TYR A 210 -0.01 -13.33 -1.42
C TYR A 210 1.23 -12.75 -2.12
N ILE A 211 2.42 -13.33 -1.93
CA ILE A 211 3.64 -12.87 -2.60
C ILE A 211 3.43 -12.91 -4.12
N GLY A 212 2.94 -14.03 -4.66
CA GLY A 212 2.64 -14.15 -6.08
C GLY A 212 1.65 -13.09 -6.57
N LEU A 213 0.56 -12.89 -5.84
CA LEU A 213 -0.47 -11.90 -6.18
C LEU A 213 0.08 -10.47 -6.18
N THR A 214 0.79 -10.07 -5.12
CA THR A 214 1.37 -8.73 -5.01
C THR A 214 2.40 -8.46 -6.10
N LEU A 215 3.27 -9.43 -6.40
CA LEU A 215 4.25 -9.30 -7.47
C LEU A 215 3.57 -9.13 -8.84
N VAL A 216 2.54 -9.92 -9.12
CA VAL A 216 1.78 -9.79 -10.36
C VAL A 216 1.12 -8.42 -10.46
N LEU A 217 0.42 -7.97 -9.43
CA LEU A 217 -0.27 -6.68 -9.42
C LEU A 217 0.72 -5.49 -9.56
N ASP A 218 1.87 -5.58 -8.89
CA ASP A 218 2.90 -4.54 -8.96
C ASP A 218 3.63 -4.51 -10.29
N LEU A 219 3.69 -5.62 -11.02
CA LEU A 219 4.17 -5.65 -12.40
C LEU A 219 3.12 -5.11 -13.39
N VAL A 220 1.83 -5.40 -13.16
CA VAL A 220 0.73 -4.97 -14.04
C VAL A 220 0.59 -3.44 -14.05
N TYR A 221 0.68 -2.79 -12.89
CA TYR A 221 0.47 -1.34 -12.78
C TYR A 221 1.34 -0.49 -13.73
N PRO A 222 2.69 -0.59 -13.74
CA PRO A 222 3.52 0.23 -14.62
C PRO A 222 3.28 -0.07 -16.10
N ILE A 223 2.90 -1.30 -16.45
CA ILE A 223 2.53 -1.68 -17.83
C ILE A 223 1.25 -0.94 -18.24
N CYS A 224 0.19 -1.02 -17.43
CA CYS A 224 -1.06 -0.30 -17.67
C CYS A 224 -0.83 1.21 -17.75
N TYR A 225 -0.03 1.76 -16.83
CA TYR A 225 0.35 3.17 -16.83
C TYR A 225 1.04 3.57 -18.13
N TYR A 226 2.02 2.80 -18.59
CA TYR A 226 2.75 3.09 -19.81
C TYR A 226 1.84 3.05 -21.05
N ILE A 227 0.99 2.02 -21.16
CA ILE A 227 0.05 1.88 -22.29
C ILE A 227 -0.90 3.07 -22.36
N ILE A 228 -1.55 3.42 -21.24
CA ILE A 228 -2.51 4.53 -21.18
C ILE A 228 -1.79 5.86 -21.42
N ARG A 229 -0.59 6.05 -20.84
CA ARG A 229 0.21 7.26 -21.06
C ARG A 229 0.56 7.45 -22.54
N ARG A 230 0.94 6.38 -23.23
CA ARG A 230 1.26 6.41 -24.66
C ARG A 230 0.03 6.77 -25.49
N GLN A 231 -1.15 6.26 -25.13
CA GLN A 231 -2.40 6.63 -25.79
C GLN A 231 -2.72 8.12 -25.61
N GLU A 232 -2.56 8.66 -24.40
CA GLU A 232 -2.77 10.09 -24.10
C GLU A 232 -1.81 10.99 -24.91
N LEU A 233 -0.55 10.58 -25.06
CA LEU A 233 0.45 11.32 -25.85
C LEU A 233 0.22 11.23 -27.37
N ALA A 234 -0.33 10.12 -27.85
CA ALA A 234 -0.60 9.90 -29.28
C ALA A 234 -1.83 10.66 -29.79
N ASP A 235 -2.77 11.02 -28.91
CA ASP A 235 -3.95 11.82 -29.25
C ASP A 235 -4.14 13.02 -28.30
N PRO A 236 -3.34 14.11 -28.47
CA PRO A 236 -3.47 15.33 -27.67
C PRO A 236 -4.84 16.01 -27.82
N GLN A 237 -5.51 15.79 -28.95
CA GLN A 237 -6.84 16.36 -29.21
C GLN A 237 -7.93 15.64 -28.42
N ALA A 238 -7.81 14.33 -28.17
CA ALA A 238 -8.69 13.62 -27.24
C ALA A 238 -8.58 14.14 -25.81
N GLU A 239 -7.38 14.53 -25.36
CA GLU A 239 -7.19 15.15 -24.04
C GLU A 239 -7.87 16.53 -23.97
N GLN A 240 -7.73 17.36 -25.02
CA GLN A 240 -8.44 18.64 -25.12
C GLN A 240 -9.96 18.46 -25.17
N ARG A 241 -10.49 17.47 -25.91
CA ARG A 241 -11.92 17.14 -25.94
C ARG A 241 -12.42 16.63 -24.59
N ARG A 242 -11.62 15.85 -23.84
CA ARG A 242 -11.93 15.41 -22.47
C ARG A 242 -11.94 16.60 -21.49
N LYS A 243 -10.95 17.49 -21.55
CA LYS A 243 -10.91 18.71 -20.73
C LYS A 243 -12.09 19.65 -21.04
N ALA A 244 -12.44 19.81 -22.31
CA ALA A 244 -13.59 20.60 -22.74
C ALA A 244 -14.94 19.99 -22.28
N LYS A 245 -15.06 18.66 -22.22
CA LYS A 245 -16.24 17.98 -21.66
C LYS A 245 -16.35 18.16 -20.13
N LEU A 246 -15.23 18.19 -19.42
CA LEU A 246 -15.21 18.41 -17.97
C LEU A 246 -15.47 19.87 -17.61
N GLY A 247 -14.92 20.83 -18.36
CA GLY A 247 -15.14 22.27 -18.15
C GLY A 247 -16.56 22.77 -18.48
N LYS A 248 -17.36 22.00 -19.21
CA LYS A 248 -18.78 22.29 -19.48
C LYS A 248 -19.74 21.72 -18.42
N ARG A 249 -19.23 21.01 -17.42
CA ARG A 249 -20.01 20.40 -16.32
C ARG A 249 -19.77 21.06 -14.95
N ALA A 250 -18.91 22.07 -14.90
CA ALA A 250 -18.73 22.97 -13.77
C ALA A 250 -19.68 24.17 -13.93
#